data_AF-A0A821MA39-F1
#
_entry.id   AF-A0A821MA39-F1
#
_cell.length_a   1.000
_cell.length_b   1.000
_cell.length_c   1.000
_cell.angle_alpha   90.00
_cell.angle_beta   90.00
_cell.angle_gamma   90.00
#
_symmetry.space_group_name_H-M   'P 1'
#
loop_
_entity.id
_entity.type
_entity.pdbx_description
1 polymer ?
#
loop_
_entity_poly.entity_id
_entity_poly.type
_entity_poly.pdbx_seq_one_letter_code
_entity_poly.pdbx_strand_id
1 'polypeptide(L)'
;MSNLEKLHLYLNVIDRQTFIDGDDLKTNIINNLLRLNSFTFNIRSFNSRYNQIDLPSNEDIQKTFKDFKYNKIISCVDDFQKSRYNQCHIYSYPYEWKCYNKITNNFPGGLFKCVNEVSLFDERPFEHEFFLQIQKSFPFMKKLTITNRKAQMNKRRRKSKNDDENLSIINYYHLTELRFFRAHEDYLEEFLLATKTSLLNNVYLFVGRDLLEKVTDNCTRDATRLNCSKIIYCYSKYDTQLEEHIKDYFFHTDIRSWFT
;
A
#
# COMPACT_ATOMS: atom_id res chain seq x y z
N MET A 1 -9.51 -37.99 -10.40
CA MET A 1 -8.21 -37.31 -10.17
C MET A 1 -8.13 -36.14 -11.12
N SER A 2 -7.71 -34.96 -10.63
CA SER A 2 -7.65 -33.74 -11.44
C SER A 2 -6.49 -33.79 -12.44
N ASN A 3 -6.73 -33.43 -13.70
CA ASN A 3 -5.70 -33.31 -14.75
C ASN A 3 -5.09 -31.90 -14.80
N LEU A 4 -5.22 -31.11 -13.74
CA LEU A 4 -4.73 -29.73 -13.71
C LEU A 4 -3.20 -29.70 -13.70
N GLU A 5 -2.61 -29.09 -14.73
CA GLU A 5 -1.15 -28.96 -14.88
C GLU A 5 -0.62 -27.63 -14.34
N LYS A 6 -1.41 -26.55 -14.42
CA LYS A 6 -1.01 -25.20 -14.00
C LYS A 6 -2.05 -24.60 -13.06
N LEU A 7 -1.59 -23.99 -11.97
CA LEU A 7 -2.44 -23.30 -11.02
C LEU A 7 -1.84 -21.95 -10.65
N HIS A 8 -2.65 -20.89 -10.80
CA HIS A 8 -2.36 -19.55 -10.30
C HIS A 8 -3.35 -19.25 -9.16
N LEU A 9 -2.87 -19.25 -7.93
CA LEU A 9 -3.71 -19.10 -6.74
C LEU A 9 -3.56 -17.71 -6.12
N TYR A 10 -4.65 -16.96 -6.05
CA TYR A 10 -4.75 -15.78 -5.21
C TYR A 10 -5.67 -16.10 -4.03
N LEU A 11 -5.18 -15.96 -2.81
CA LEU A 11 -5.96 -16.26 -1.61
C LEU A 11 -5.79 -15.16 -0.58
N ASN A 12 -6.91 -14.66 -0.05
CA ASN A 12 -6.93 -13.71 1.06
C ASN A 12 -7.79 -14.31 2.17
N VAL A 13 -7.16 -14.62 3.29
CA VAL A 13 -7.79 -15.27 4.44
C VAL A 13 -7.84 -14.29 5.59
N ILE A 14 -8.98 -14.24 6.27
CA ILE A 14 -9.23 -13.36 7.40
C ILE A 14 -9.73 -14.22 8.57
N ASP A 15 -9.31 -13.87 9.79
CA ASP A 15 -9.73 -14.47 11.05
C ASP A 15 -9.45 -15.97 11.19
N ARG A 16 -8.31 -16.42 10.64
CA ARG A 16 -7.80 -17.77 10.93
C ARG A 16 -7.01 -17.78 12.23
N GLN A 17 -6.93 -18.97 12.86
CA GLN A 17 -6.09 -19.19 14.04
C GLN A 17 -4.62 -19.46 13.70
N THR A 18 -4.28 -19.76 12.46
CA THR A 18 -2.91 -20.06 12.00
C THR A 18 -2.67 -19.46 10.62
N PHE A 19 -1.41 -19.15 10.30
CA PHE A 19 -1.05 -18.79 8.94
C PHE A 19 -1.15 -20.00 8.02
N ILE A 20 -1.43 -19.73 6.74
CA ILE A 20 -1.22 -20.72 5.69
C ILE A 20 0.27 -20.74 5.38
N ASP A 21 0.92 -21.87 5.59
CA ASP A 21 2.34 -22.07 5.31
C ASP A 21 2.57 -23.11 4.20
N GLY A 22 3.82 -23.52 4.01
CA GLY A 22 4.20 -24.50 2.99
C GLY A 22 3.64 -25.89 3.26
N ASP A 23 3.50 -26.30 4.53
CA ASP A 23 3.00 -27.62 4.90
C ASP A 23 1.49 -27.71 4.66
N ASP A 24 0.75 -26.63 4.97
CA ASP A 24 -0.67 -26.47 4.60
C ASP A 24 -0.87 -26.64 3.09
N LEU A 25 -0.09 -25.93 2.28
CA LEU A 25 -0.21 -25.98 0.82
C LEU A 25 0.21 -27.33 0.25
N LYS A 26 1.22 -27.97 0.83
CA LYS A 26 1.67 -29.31 0.43
C LYS A 26 0.57 -30.34 0.66
N THR A 27 0.00 -30.34 1.86
CA THR A 27 -1.04 -31.29 2.29
C THR A 27 -2.33 -31.10 1.52
N ASN A 28 -2.79 -29.85 1.37
CA ASN A 28 -4.11 -29.56 0.81
C ASN A 28 -4.12 -29.45 -0.72
N ILE A 29 -3.00 -29.03 -1.35
CA ILE A 29 -2.94 -28.76 -2.79
C ILE A 29 -1.98 -29.72 -3.50
N ILE A 30 -0.68 -29.67 -3.15
CA ILE A 30 0.36 -30.32 -3.96
C ILE A 30 0.19 -31.84 -3.98
N ASN A 31 -0.05 -32.46 -2.82
CA ASN A 31 -0.21 -33.91 -2.72
C ASN A 31 -1.46 -34.43 -3.48
N ASN A 32 -2.46 -33.58 -3.69
CA ASN A 32 -3.72 -33.95 -4.34
C ASN A 32 -3.72 -33.67 -5.85
N LEU A 33 -2.82 -32.80 -6.33
CA LEU A 33 -2.70 -32.39 -7.72
C LEU A 33 -1.41 -32.93 -8.35
N LEU A 34 -1.34 -34.26 -8.51
CA LEU A 34 -0.13 -34.96 -8.94
C LEU A 34 0.40 -34.57 -10.34
N ARG A 35 -0.44 -33.97 -11.20
CA ARG A 35 -0.03 -33.48 -12.53
C ARG A 35 0.39 -32.01 -12.54
N LEU A 36 0.33 -31.33 -11.40
CA LEU A 36 0.67 -29.91 -11.29
C LEU A 36 2.16 -29.71 -11.54
N ASN A 37 2.51 -29.16 -12.70
CA ASN A 37 3.88 -28.86 -13.11
C ASN A 37 4.23 -27.37 -12.91
N SER A 38 3.23 -26.52 -12.71
CA SER A 38 3.41 -25.10 -12.44
C SER A 38 2.44 -24.64 -11.36
N PHE A 39 2.99 -24.10 -10.27
CA PHE A 39 2.20 -23.55 -9.19
C PHE A 39 2.74 -22.18 -8.79
N THR A 40 1.96 -21.14 -9.07
CA THR A 40 2.23 -19.79 -8.57
C THR A 40 1.13 -19.40 -7.61
N PHE A 41 1.51 -18.69 -6.55
CA PHE A 41 0.54 -18.21 -5.58
C PHE A 41 0.89 -16.85 -4.99
N ASN A 42 -0.15 -16.19 -4.50
CA ASN A 42 -0.12 -14.99 -3.69
C ASN A 42 -1.17 -15.18 -2.60
N ILE A 43 -0.71 -15.48 -1.38
CA ILE A 43 -1.56 -15.80 -0.25
C ILE A 43 -1.31 -14.79 0.85
N ARG A 44 -2.39 -14.20 1.33
CA ARG A 44 -2.36 -13.33 2.48
C ARG A 44 -3.28 -13.84 3.55
N SER A 45 -2.77 -13.85 4.78
CA SER A 45 -3.52 -14.20 5.98
C SER A 45 -3.53 -13.00 6.91
N PHE A 46 -4.72 -12.65 7.39
CA PHE A 46 -4.95 -11.69 8.48
C PHE A 46 -5.55 -12.46 9.64
N ASN A 47 -4.80 -12.64 10.71
CA ASN A 47 -5.26 -13.47 11.82
C ASN A 47 -5.38 -12.62 13.08
N SER A 48 -6.44 -12.88 13.85
CA SER A 48 -6.62 -12.32 15.18
C SER A 48 -5.68 -12.98 16.17
N ARG A 49 -5.04 -12.21 17.06
CA ARG A 49 -4.12 -12.72 18.08
C ARG A 49 -4.78 -13.38 19.29
N TYR A 50 -6.07 -13.68 19.27
CA TYR A 50 -6.73 -14.27 20.44
C TYR A 50 -6.01 -15.58 20.83
N ASN A 51 -5.30 -15.55 21.97
CA ASN A 51 -4.56 -16.65 22.59
C ASN A 51 -3.26 -17.11 21.90
N GLN A 52 -2.70 -16.36 20.94
CA GLN A 52 -1.37 -16.68 20.36
C GLN A 52 -0.25 -16.04 21.17
N ILE A 53 0.64 -16.87 21.74
CA ILE A 53 1.80 -16.44 22.53
C ILE A 53 3.01 -16.17 21.63
N ASP A 54 3.24 -17.03 20.64
CA ASP A 54 4.37 -16.93 19.71
C ASP A 54 3.91 -16.83 18.26
N LEU A 55 4.47 -15.88 17.53
CA LEU A 55 4.25 -15.69 16.10
C LEU A 55 5.47 -16.17 15.33
N PRO A 56 5.28 -16.99 14.28
CA PRO A 56 6.41 -17.44 13.47
C PRO A 56 7.09 -16.24 12.81
N SER A 57 8.42 -16.26 12.79
CA SER A 57 9.21 -15.28 12.06
C SER A 57 9.06 -15.46 10.54
N ASN A 58 9.57 -14.50 9.76
CA ASN A 58 9.66 -14.64 8.31
C ASN A 58 10.44 -15.89 7.90
N GLU A 59 11.53 -16.15 8.63
CA GLU A 59 12.42 -17.29 8.43
C GLU A 59 11.69 -18.59 8.74
N ASP A 60 10.89 -18.65 9.80
CA ASP A 60 10.13 -19.85 10.15
C ASP A 60 9.09 -20.17 9.09
N ILE A 61 8.37 -19.16 8.58
CA ILE A 61 7.45 -19.35 7.46
C ILE A 61 8.21 -19.83 6.21
N GLN A 62 9.34 -19.20 5.85
CA GLN A 62 10.10 -19.60 4.66
C GLN A 62 10.64 -21.04 4.74
N LYS A 63 11.03 -21.51 5.93
CA LYS A 63 11.52 -22.89 6.12
C LYS A 63 10.48 -23.94 5.73
N THR A 64 9.18 -23.66 5.90
CA THR A 64 8.10 -24.59 5.49
C THR A 64 8.04 -24.79 3.97
N PHE A 65 8.64 -23.89 3.19
CA PHE A 65 8.70 -23.96 1.73
C PHE A 65 9.98 -24.60 1.18
N LYS A 66 10.86 -25.15 2.02
CA LYS A 66 12.17 -25.68 1.59
C LYS A 66 12.10 -26.74 0.48
N ASP A 67 11.01 -27.51 0.43
CA ASP A 67 10.81 -28.58 -0.55
C ASP A 67 9.98 -28.14 -1.78
N PHE A 68 9.60 -26.87 -1.88
CA PHE A 68 8.83 -26.37 -3.02
C PHE A 68 9.72 -26.23 -4.26
N LYS A 69 9.48 -27.07 -5.26
CA LYS A 69 10.32 -27.17 -6.46
C LYS A 69 10.12 -26.04 -7.48
N TYR A 70 9.01 -25.31 -7.40
CA TYR A 70 8.53 -24.52 -8.54
C TYR A 70 9.01 -23.07 -8.54
N ASN A 71 9.13 -22.42 -7.38
CA ASN A 71 9.43 -20.99 -7.28
C ASN A 71 10.21 -20.66 -6.01
N LYS A 72 11.04 -19.61 -6.08
CA LYS A 72 11.51 -18.94 -4.87
C LYS A 72 10.30 -18.33 -4.16
N ILE A 73 10.13 -18.62 -2.87
CA ILE A 73 9.02 -18.10 -2.07
C ILE A 73 9.54 -16.95 -1.21
N ILE A 74 8.79 -15.85 -1.20
CA ILE A 74 9.03 -14.71 -0.32
C ILE A 74 7.91 -14.66 0.71
N SER A 75 8.26 -14.38 1.96
CA SER A 75 7.32 -14.13 3.05
C SER A 75 7.53 -12.73 3.65
N CYS A 76 6.45 -12.13 4.15
CA CYS A 76 6.46 -10.96 5.02
C CYS A 76 5.43 -11.19 6.14
N VAL A 77 5.92 -11.23 7.37
CA VAL A 77 5.15 -11.40 8.60
C VAL A 77 5.19 -10.08 9.35
N ASP A 78 4.01 -9.60 9.72
CA ASP A 78 3.81 -8.34 10.41
C ASP A 78 2.98 -8.55 11.66
N ASP A 79 3.41 -7.91 12.74
CA ASP A 79 2.70 -7.89 14.01
C ASP A 79 2.08 -6.51 14.28
N PHE A 80 0.77 -6.49 14.46
CA PHE A 80 -0.02 -5.29 14.78
C PHE A 80 -0.50 -5.38 16.23
N GLN A 81 0.40 -5.05 17.16
CA GLN A 81 0.18 -5.20 18.60
C GLN A 81 -1.07 -4.46 19.10
N LYS A 82 -1.35 -3.25 18.60
CA LYS A 82 -2.46 -2.43 19.10
C LYS A 82 -3.80 -2.95 18.64
N SER A 83 -3.89 -3.38 17.40
CA SER A 83 -5.10 -3.95 16.80
C SER A 83 -5.30 -5.40 17.21
N ARG A 84 -4.27 -6.05 17.79
CA ARG A 84 -4.27 -7.49 18.11
C ARG A 84 -4.50 -8.37 16.89
N TYR A 85 -3.87 -7.99 15.78
CA TYR A 85 -3.84 -8.80 14.57
C TYR A 85 -2.39 -9.03 14.14
N ASN A 86 -2.22 -10.00 13.26
CA ASN A 86 -0.99 -10.18 12.53
C ASN A 86 -1.32 -10.42 11.05
N GLN A 87 -0.34 -10.16 10.20
CA GLN A 87 -0.41 -10.44 8.78
C GLN A 87 0.72 -11.39 8.41
N CYS A 88 0.44 -12.36 7.56
CA CYS A 88 1.45 -13.07 6.80
C CYS A 88 1.10 -12.96 5.32
N HIS A 89 2.04 -12.46 4.52
CA HIS A 89 1.94 -12.43 3.08
C HIS A 89 3.04 -13.33 2.51
N ILE A 90 2.65 -14.37 1.79
CA ILE A 90 3.55 -15.30 1.10
C ILE A 90 3.24 -15.32 -0.39
N TYR A 91 4.26 -15.32 -1.22
CA TYR A 91 4.06 -15.35 -2.67
C TYR A 91 5.22 -16.01 -3.43
N SER A 92 4.90 -16.50 -4.62
CA SER A 92 5.86 -16.99 -5.61
C SER A 92 6.59 -15.83 -6.27
N TYR A 93 7.91 -15.96 -6.44
CA TYR A 93 8.76 -15.03 -7.17
C TYR A 93 9.12 -15.61 -8.56
N PRO A 94 9.05 -14.81 -9.65
CA PRO A 94 8.68 -13.39 -9.68
C PRO A 94 7.20 -13.14 -9.39
N TYR A 95 6.90 -11.93 -8.89
CA TYR A 95 5.53 -11.55 -8.56
C TYR A 95 4.75 -11.16 -9.83
N GLU A 96 3.67 -11.88 -10.14
CA GLU A 96 2.94 -11.73 -11.41
C GLU A 96 1.59 -11.00 -11.28
N TRP A 97 1.14 -10.71 -10.06
CA TRP A 97 -0.15 -10.05 -9.84
C TRP A 97 -0.07 -8.55 -10.06
N LYS A 98 -1.20 -7.97 -10.49
CA LYS A 98 -1.37 -6.53 -10.71
C LYS A 98 -1.46 -5.71 -9.42
N CYS A 99 -1.91 -6.33 -8.33
CA CYS A 99 -2.19 -5.64 -7.09
C CYS A 99 -1.30 -6.15 -5.96
N TYR A 100 -0.62 -5.25 -5.25
CA TYR A 100 0.07 -5.55 -4.00
C TYR A 100 -0.54 -4.75 -2.87
N ASN A 101 -1.39 -5.42 -2.08
CA ASN A 101 -2.19 -4.73 -1.06
C ASN A 101 -1.45 -4.65 0.29
N LYS A 102 -1.86 -3.78 1.22
CA LYS A 102 -1.47 -3.77 2.64
C LYS A 102 0.04 -3.96 2.94
N ILE A 103 0.87 -3.23 2.22
CA ILE A 103 2.32 -3.16 2.47
C ILE A 103 2.57 -2.40 3.78
N THR A 104 3.46 -2.94 4.62
CA THR A 104 3.86 -2.38 5.91
C THR A 104 5.29 -1.83 5.85
N ASN A 105 5.77 -1.20 6.92
CA ASN A 105 7.17 -0.78 7.04
C ASN A 105 8.18 -1.95 7.05
N ASN A 106 7.75 -3.21 7.20
CA ASN A 106 8.66 -4.36 7.09
C ASN A 106 8.89 -4.80 5.64
N PHE A 107 8.32 -4.09 4.67
CA PHE A 107 8.50 -4.39 3.27
C PHE A 107 9.99 -4.41 2.89
N PRO A 108 10.52 -5.55 2.39
CA PRO A 108 11.95 -5.69 2.12
C PRO A 108 12.38 -4.97 0.83
N GLY A 109 11.45 -4.39 0.06
CA GLY A 109 11.71 -3.87 -1.27
C GLY A 109 11.68 -4.96 -2.34
N GLY A 110 12.39 -4.73 -3.43
CA GLY A 110 12.38 -5.58 -4.64
C GLY A 110 11.79 -4.84 -5.83
N LEU A 111 11.74 -5.50 -7.01
CA LEU A 111 11.24 -4.90 -8.24
C LEU A 111 9.98 -5.63 -8.73
N PHE A 112 8.85 -4.93 -8.76
CA PHE A 112 7.54 -5.50 -9.05
C PHE A 112 6.97 -4.89 -10.33
N LYS A 113 7.45 -5.37 -11.49
CA LYS A 113 7.08 -4.81 -12.80
C LYS A 113 5.61 -5.00 -13.18
N CYS A 114 4.97 -6.05 -12.69
CA CYS A 114 3.58 -6.37 -13.01
C CYS A 114 2.57 -5.60 -12.14
N VAL A 115 3.02 -5.02 -11.02
CA VAL A 115 2.15 -4.36 -10.05
C VAL A 115 1.87 -2.94 -10.49
N ASN A 116 0.60 -2.59 -10.57
CA ASN A 116 0.12 -1.24 -10.87
C ASN A 116 -0.83 -0.68 -9.81
N GLU A 117 -1.33 -1.51 -8.88
CA GLU A 117 -2.13 -1.06 -7.74
C GLU A 117 -1.45 -1.44 -6.42
N VAL A 118 -1.21 -0.46 -5.56
CA VAL A 118 -0.56 -0.65 -4.27
C VAL A 118 -1.45 -0.10 -3.15
N SER A 119 -1.57 -0.83 -2.05
CA SER A 119 -2.09 -0.26 -0.81
C SER A 119 -1.11 -0.39 0.36
N LEU A 120 -1.02 0.65 1.18
CA LEU A 120 -0.13 0.76 2.33
C LEU A 120 -0.96 0.77 3.62
N PHE A 121 -0.54 -0.01 4.61
CA PHE A 121 -1.16 -0.08 5.93
C PHE A 121 -0.12 -0.47 6.99
N ASP A 122 -0.07 0.26 8.10
CA ASP A 122 0.76 -0.10 9.26
C ASP A 122 0.23 0.60 10.52
N GLU A 123 0.60 0.10 11.70
CA GLU A 123 0.42 0.76 12.99
C GLU A 123 1.56 1.72 13.35
N ARG A 124 2.66 1.65 12.60
CA ARG A 124 3.81 2.57 12.66
C ARG A 124 3.69 3.64 11.57
N PRO A 125 4.22 4.85 11.77
CA PRO A 125 4.24 5.89 10.74
C PRO A 125 4.97 5.46 9.46
N PHE A 126 4.60 6.06 8.34
CA PHE A 126 5.37 5.97 7.09
C PHE A 126 6.22 7.24 6.89
N GLU A 127 7.54 7.11 6.97
CA GLU A 127 8.44 8.23 6.72
C GLU A 127 8.70 8.41 5.21
N HIS A 128 9.29 9.54 4.82
CA HIS A 128 9.59 9.87 3.42
C HIS A 128 10.38 8.76 2.71
N GLU A 129 11.37 8.18 3.40
CA GLU A 129 12.23 7.13 2.87
C GLU A 129 11.45 5.86 2.51
N PHE A 130 10.35 5.59 3.21
CA PHE A 130 9.45 4.48 2.88
C PHE A 130 8.72 4.73 1.55
N PHE A 131 8.20 5.95 1.33
CA PHE A 131 7.58 6.31 0.06
C PHE A 131 8.58 6.23 -1.10
N LEU A 132 9.84 6.61 -0.89
CA LEU A 132 10.91 6.46 -1.88
C LEU A 132 11.16 4.97 -2.19
N GLN A 133 11.15 4.10 -1.18
CA GLN A 133 11.28 2.66 -1.38
C GLN A 133 10.10 2.09 -2.18
N ILE A 134 8.86 2.50 -1.86
CA ILE A 134 7.67 2.13 -2.62
C ILE A 134 7.79 2.56 -4.09
N GLN A 135 8.18 3.81 -4.35
CA GLN A 135 8.36 4.30 -5.72
C GLN A 135 9.38 3.46 -6.51
N LYS A 136 10.53 3.13 -5.90
CA LYS A 136 11.57 2.30 -6.53
C LYS A 136 11.10 0.87 -6.78
N SER A 137 10.28 0.32 -5.88
CA SER A 137 9.79 -1.05 -6.00
C SER A 137 8.67 -1.22 -7.02
N PHE A 138 7.87 -0.19 -7.25
CA PHE A 138 6.68 -0.23 -8.11
C PHE A 138 6.77 0.82 -9.22
N PRO A 139 7.69 0.68 -10.19
CA PRO A 139 7.96 1.71 -11.18
C PRO A 139 6.75 2.04 -12.07
N PHE A 140 5.81 1.10 -12.27
CA PHE A 140 4.63 1.28 -13.11
C PHE A 140 3.33 1.45 -12.29
N MET A 141 3.45 1.85 -11.01
CA MET A 141 2.31 2.06 -10.13
C MET A 141 1.38 3.15 -10.66
N LYS A 142 0.12 2.79 -10.89
CA LYS A 142 -0.96 3.68 -11.33
C LYS A 142 -1.85 4.14 -10.19
N LYS A 143 -1.99 3.33 -9.16
CA LYS A 143 -2.87 3.59 -8.03
C LYS A 143 -2.16 3.31 -6.72
N LEU A 144 -2.18 4.30 -5.84
CA LEU A 144 -1.66 4.17 -4.48
C LEU A 144 -2.76 4.51 -3.48
N THR A 145 -2.99 3.58 -2.55
CA THR A 145 -3.95 3.73 -1.45
C THR A 145 -3.22 3.74 -0.12
N ILE A 146 -3.46 4.73 0.71
CA ILE A 146 -2.79 4.90 2.00
C ILE A 146 -3.83 4.81 3.12
N THR A 147 -3.59 3.91 4.09
CA THR A 147 -4.41 3.74 5.29
C THR A 147 -3.54 3.68 6.52
N ASN A 148 -3.27 4.83 7.13
CA ASN A 148 -2.44 4.92 8.33
C ASN A 148 -2.80 6.18 9.12
N ARG A 149 -3.14 6.05 10.41
CA ARG A 149 -3.53 7.20 11.26
C ARG A 149 -2.37 7.82 12.04
N LYS A 150 -1.15 7.26 11.93
CA LYS A 150 0.00 7.77 12.68
C LYS A 150 0.64 8.95 11.97
N ALA A 151 1.00 9.97 12.72
CA ALA A 151 1.79 11.10 12.23
C ALA A 151 3.23 10.67 11.93
N GLN A 152 3.87 11.29 10.93
CA GLN A 152 5.30 11.15 10.68
C GLN A 152 6.10 11.65 11.89
N MET A 153 7.05 10.85 12.36
CA MET A 153 7.88 11.20 13.52
C MET A 153 9.00 12.16 13.13
N ASN A 154 9.62 11.97 11.97
CA ASN A 154 10.80 12.74 11.59
C ASN A 154 10.45 14.19 11.25
N LYS A 155 9.26 14.44 10.71
CA LYS A 155 8.72 15.79 10.49
C LYS A 155 8.67 16.63 11.78
N ARG A 156 8.29 16.02 12.92
CA ARG A 156 8.22 16.73 14.21
C ARG A 156 9.57 17.12 14.78
N ARG A 157 10.62 16.37 14.41
CA ARG A 157 12.00 16.60 14.85
C ARG A 157 12.71 17.65 13.99
N ARG A 158 12.38 17.74 12.70
CA ARG A 158 12.93 18.68 11.72
C ARG A 158 12.26 20.06 11.81
N LYS A 159 12.38 20.74 12.96
CA LYS A 159 11.93 22.14 13.13
C LYS A 159 12.93 23.18 12.60
N SER A 160 14.13 22.77 12.21
CA SER A 160 15.12 23.61 11.53
C SER A 160 14.81 23.68 10.03
N LYS A 161 14.68 24.90 9.49
CA LYS A 161 14.43 25.16 8.06
C LYS A 161 15.40 24.46 7.10
N ASN A 162 16.60 24.08 7.57
CA ASN A 162 17.66 23.51 6.74
C ASN A 162 17.52 21.98 6.51
N ASP A 163 16.73 21.26 7.30
CA ASP A 163 16.70 19.78 7.20
C ASP A 163 15.71 19.25 6.16
N ASP A 164 14.68 20.04 5.80
CA ASP A 164 13.73 19.68 4.74
C ASP A 164 14.31 19.90 3.33
N GLU A 165 15.39 20.68 3.18
CA GLU A 165 16.02 20.97 1.88
C GLU A 165 16.78 19.78 1.27
N ASN A 166 17.05 18.71 2.04
CA ASN A 166 17.87 17.57 1.60
C ASN A 166 17.07 16.31 1.24
N LEU A 167 15.73 16.35 1.28
CA LEU A 167 14.93 15.20 0.83
C LEU A 167 14.90 15.11 -0.69
N SER A 168 15.08 13.89 -1.21
CA SER A 168 14.97 13.64 -2.65
C SER A 168 13.50 13.74 -3.07
N ILE A 169 13.19 14.59 -4.06
CA ILE A 169 11.85 14.66 -4.62
C ILE A 169 11.48 13.29 -5.23
N ILE A 170 10.38 12.72 -4.77
CA ILE A 170 9.88 11.42 -5.27
C ILE A 170 9.06 11.67 -6.54
N ASN A 171 9.43 11.01 -7.64
CA ASN A 171 8.75 11.13 -8.92
C ASN A 171 7.89 9.89 -9.19
N TYR A 172 6.57 10.09 -9.25
CA TYR A 172 5.60 9.03 -9.56
C TYR A 172 5.11 9.13 -11.01
N TYR A 173 5.92 8.65 -11.96
CA TYR A 173 5.71 8.81 -13.41
C TYR A 173 4.47 8.12 -14.00
N HIS A 174 3.84 7.20 -13.28
CA HIS A 174 2.69 6.46 -13.80
C HIS A 174 1.45 6.58 -12.92
N LEU A 175 1.58 7.31 -11.81
CA LEU A 175 0.52 7.44 -10.83
C LEU A 175 -0.59 8.30 -11.42
N THR A 176 -1.78 7.74 -11.45
CA THR A 176 -3.00 8.38 -11.93
C THR A 176 -4.06 8.48 -10.84
N GLU A 177 -3.88 7.77 -9.72
CA GLU A 177 -4.87 7.69 -8.67
C GLU A 177 -4.24 7.62 -7.27
N LEU A 178 -4.62 8.55 -6.41
CA LEU A 178 -4.22 8.64 -5.01
C LEU A 178 -5.44 8.54 -4.10
N ARG A 179 -5.43 7.58 -3.18
CA ARG A 179 -6.51 7.40 -2.20
C ARG A 179 -6.00 7.47 -0.77
N PHE A 180 -6.64 8.31 0.03
CA PHE A 180 -6.37 8.45 1.45
C PHE A 180 -7.59 8.00 2.25
N PHE A 181 -7.50 6.83 2.88
CA PHE A 181 -8.56 6.31 3.74
C PHE A 181 -8.10 6.30 5.18
N ARG A 182 -8.82 7.01 6.06
CA ARG A 182 -8.47 7.08 7.50
C ARG A 182 -6.97 7.38 7.68
N ALA A 183 -6.43 8.29 6.87
CA ALA A 183 -5.02 8.62 6.83
C ALA A 183 -4.71 9.88 7.68
N HIS A 184 -3.50 9.97 8.22
CA HIS A 184 -3.00 11.20 8.84
C HIS A 184 -2.67 12.26 7.76
N GLU A 185 -2.77 13.54 8.11
CA GLU A 185 -2.58 14.68 7.20
C GLU A 185 -1.17 14.77 6.64
N ASP A 186 -0.17 14.34 7.40
CA ASP A 186 1.23 14.27 6.96
C ASP A 186 1.40 13.50 5.65
N TYR A 187 0.60 12.45 5.44
CA TYR A 187 0.68 11.67 4.21
C TYR A 187 0.07 12.41 3.03
N LEU A 188 -1.00 13.17 3.22
CA LEU A 188 -1.53 14.00 2.13
C LEU A 188 -0.53 15.12 1.79
N GLU A 189 0.02 15.77 2.81
CA GLU A 189 1.04 16.79 2.66
C GLU A 189 2.29 16.27 1.90
N GLU A 190 2.72 15.04 2.17
CA GLU A 190 3.83 14.38 1.46
C GLU A 190 3.66 14.40 -0.07
N PHE A 191 2.42 14.25 -0.56
CA PHE A 191 2.11 14.25 -1.99
C PHE A 191 1.74 15.64 -2.52
N LEU A 192 1.16 16.51 -1.69
CA LEU A 192 0.77 17.85 -2.12
C LEU A 192 1.94 18.84 -2.11
N LEU A 193 2.97 18.66 -1.27
CA LEU A 193 4.16 19.52 -1.29
C LEU A 193 5.06 19.20 -2.47
N ALA A 194 5.26 20.19 -3.34
CA ALA A 194 6.13 20.07 -4.51
C ALA A 194 7.61 19.85 -4.17
N THR A 195 8.03 20.19 -2.95
CA THR A 195 9.38 19.94 -2.43
C THR A 195 9.61 18.47 -2.04
N LYS A 196 8.56 17.67 -1.94
CA LYS A 196 8.63 16.26 -1.51
C LYS A 196 8.28 15.29 -2.63
N THR A 197 7.25 15.63 -3.40
CA THR A 197 6.72 14.77 -4.46
C THR A 197 6.48 15.57 -5.73
N SER A 198 6.79 14.97 -6.87
CA SER A 198 6.38 15.45 -8.18
C SER A 198 5.33 14.53 -8.77
N LEU A 199 4.15 15.09 -9.04
CA LEU A 199 3.04 14.42 -9.69
C LEU A 199 2.96 14.78 -11.18
N LEU A 200 2.39 13.86 -11.97
CA LEU A 200 1.93 14.15 -13.33
C LEU A 200 0.54 14.81 -13.30
N ASN A 201 0.12 15.34 -14.45
CA ASN A 201 -1.22 15.89 -14.62
C ASN A 201 -2.29 14.77 -14.61
N ASN A 202 -3.51 15.14 -14.26
CA ASN A 202 -4.69 14.28 -14.23
C ASN A 202 -4.62 13.16 -13.18
N VAL A 203 -4.01 13.45 -12.02
CA VAL A 203 -4.04 12.52 -10.88
C VAL A 203 -5.36 12.69 -10.14
N TYR A 204 -6.16 11.62 -10.08
CA TYR A 204 -7.37 11.59 -9.30
C TYR A 204 -7.05 11.47 -7.81
N LEU A 205 -7.48 12.44 -7.02
CA LEU A 205 -7.29 12.45 -5.57
C LEU A 205 -8.61 12.14 -4.85
N PHE A 206 -8.61 11.05 -4.09
CA PHE A 206 -9.70 10.65 -3.21
C PHE A 206 -9.29 10.90 -1.77
N VAL A 207 -9.81 11.98 -1.18
CA VAL A 207 -9.53 12.36 0.20
C VAL A 207 -10.73 13.09 0.82
N GLY A 208 -10.90 12.94 2.13
CA GLY A 208 -11.93 13.67 2.87
C GLY A 208 -11.63 15.18 2.90
N ARG A 209 -12.69 15.99 2.80
CA ARG A 209 -12.62 17.45 2.76
C ARG A 209 -11.82 18.06 3.92
N ASP A 210 -12.10 17.64 5.15
CA ASP A 210 -11.40 18.14 6.34
C ASP A 210 -9.88 17.96 6.28
N LEU A 211 -9.41 16.88 5.66
CA LEU A 211 -7.97 16.62 5.53
C LEU A 211 -7.34 17.52 4.46
N LEU A 212 -8.08 17.76 3.38
CA LEU A 212 -7.66 18.64 2.29
C LEU A 212 -7.51 20.08 2.78
N GLU A 213 -8.53 20.59 3.46
CA GLU A 213 -8.55 21.95 4.00
C GLU A 213 -7.40 22.19 4.99
N LYS A 214 -7.12 21.23 5.88
CA LYS A 214 -5.99 21.32 6.81
C LYS A 214 -4.64 21.40 6.11
N VAL A 215 -4.39 20.56 5.11
CA VAL A 215 -3.08 20.49 4.44
C VAL A 215 -2.85 21.69 3.52
N THR A 216 -3.91 22.14 2.85
CA THR A 216 -3.88 23.27 1.89
C THR A 216 -4.09 24.63 2.54
N ASP A 217 -4.33 24.67 3.87
CA ASP A 217 -4.74 25.86 4.60
C ASP A 217 -5.94 26.56 3.93
N ASN A 218 -7.05 25.83 3.77
CA ASN A 218 -8.22 26.26 3.02
C ASN A 218 -7.87 26.78 1.61
N CYS A 219 -7.01 26.05 0.89
CA CYS A 219 -6.54 26.40 -0.44
C CYS A 219 -5.76 27.74 -0.52
N THR A 220 -5.10 28.16 0.55
CA THR A 220 -4.26 29.37 0.56
C THR A 220 -2.75 29.08 0.61
N ARG A 221 -2.35 27.82 0.86
CA ARG A 221 -0.95 27.44 0.99
C ARG A 221 -0.24 27.34 -0.35
N ASP A 222 0.63 28.29 -0.70
CA ASP A 222 1.30 28.29 -2.01
C ASP A 222 2.21 27.08 -2.26
N ALA A 223 2.85 26.55 -1.23
CA ALA A 223 3.76 25.40 -1.35
C ALA A 223 3.09 24.11 -1.89
N THR A 224 1.76 24.00 -1.76
CA THR A 224 0.98 22.85 -2.27
C THR A 224 0.33 23.12 -3.62
N ARG A 225 0.28 24.38 -4.06
CA ARG A 225 -0.46 24.83 -5.25
C ARG A 225 0.01 24.15 -6.54
N LEU A 226 1.32 23.95 -6.71
CA LEU A 226 1.88 23.35 -7.93
C LEU A 226 1.44 21.89 -8.15
N ASN A 227 1.31 21.07 -7.10
CA ASN A 227 0.81 19.71 -7.27
C ASN A 227 -0.72 19.69 -7.31
N CYS A 228 -1.41 20.58 -6.59
CA CYS A 228 -2.87 20.68 -6.65
C CYS A 228 -3.37 21.07 -8.05
N SER A 229 -2.63 21.91 -8.78
CA SER A 229 -2.92 22.24 -10.18
C SER A 229 -2.70 21.10 -11.18
N LYS A 230 -2.25 19.92 -10.72
CA LYS A 230 -2.14 18.70 -11.53
C LYS A 230 -3.18 17.64 -11.15
N ILE A 231 -3.92 17.89 -10.07
CA ILE A 231 -4.83 16.96 -9.45
C ILE A 231 -6.27 17.24 -9.89
N ILE A 232 -7.01 16.16 -10.11
CA ILE A 232 -8.47 16.16 -10.23
C ILE A 232 -9.02 15.75 -8.87
N TYR A 233 -9.55 16.71 -8.11
CA TYR A 233 -10.10 16.42 -6.78
C TYR A 233 -11.44 15.68 -6.93
N CYS A 234 -11.49 14.45 -6.41
CA CYS A 234 -12.69 13.63 -6.38
C CYS A 234 -13.39 13.78 -5.03
N TYR A 235 -14.54 14.45 -5.02
CA TYR A 235 -15.34 14.66 -3.81
C TYR A 235 -16.59 13.80 -3.81
N SER A 236 -17.15 13.61 -2.62
CA SER A 236 -18.33 12.78 -2.42
C SER A 236 -19.57 13.49 -2.95
N LYS A 237 -20.47 12.74 -3.59
CA LYS A 237 -21.79 13.23 -4.03
C LYS A 237 -22.69 13.77 -2.90
N TYR A 238 -22.32 13.52 -1.65
CA TYR A 238 -23.05 13.99 -0.47
C TYR A 238 -22.59 15.37 0.01
N ASP A 239 -21.49 15.90 -0.54
CA ASP A 239 -21.09 17.29 -0.31
C ASP A 239 -21.94 18.19 -1.23
N THR A 240 -22.91 18.89 -0.64
CA THR A 240 -24.00 19.50 -1.40
C THR A 240 -23.61 20.74 -2.21
N GLN A 241 -22.45 21.37 -1.96
CA GLN A 241 -21.86 22.42 -2.82
C GLN A 241 -20.33 22.47 -2.64
N LEU A 242 -19.57 22.38 -3.72
CA LEU A 242 -18.13 22.59 -3.70
C LEU A 242 -17.83 24.10 -3.78
N GLU A 243 -17.11 24.61 -2.80
CA GLU A 243 -16.75 26.03 -2.72
C GLU A 243 -15.85 26.47 -3.88
N GLU A 244 -16.03 27.71 -4.34
CA GLU A 244 -15.35 28.25 -5.53
C GLU A 244 -13.83 28.28 -5.36
N HIS A 245 -13.35 28.60 -4.15
CA HIS A 245 -11.93 28.62 -3.85
C HIS A 245 -11.24 27.25 -4.04
N ILE A 246 -11.97 26.14 -3.87
CA ILE A 246 -11.43 24.79 -4.15
C ILE A 246 -11.31 24.58 -5.66
N LYS A 247 -12.27 25.07 -6.44
CA LYS A 247 -12.24 24.94 -7.91
C LYS A 247 -11.06 25.69 -8.52
N ASP A 248 -10.69 26.84 -7.95
CA ASP A 248 -9.54 27.63 -8.41
C ASP A 248 -8.18 27.04 -8.01
N TYR A 249 -8.17 26.22 -6.96
CA TYR A 249 -6.95 25.63 -6.41
C TYR A 249 -6.56 24.32 -7.08
N PHE A 250 -7.54 23.62 -7.65
CA PHE A 250 -7.35 22.37 -8.39
C PHE A 250 -7.49 22.57 -9.90
N PHE A 251 -6.86 21.71 -10.69
CA PHE A 251 -6.99 21.75 -12.16
C PHE A 251 -8.45 21.57 -12.60
N HIS A 252 -9.08 20.54 -12.02
CA HIS A 252 -10.47 20.18 -12.20
C HIS A 252 -11.00 19.53 -10.92
N THR A 253 -12.32 19.49 -10.80
CA THR A 253 -13.02 18.80 -9.71
C THR A 253 -14.02 17.84 -10.34
N ASP A 254 -14.09 16.60 -9.84
CA ASP A 254 -14.93 15.53 -10.39
C ASP A 254 -15.83 14.96 -9.28
N ILE A 255 -17.11 14.76 -9.61
CA ILE A 255 -18.08 14.16 -8.68
C ILE A 255 -18.00 12.65 -8.85
N ARG A 256 -17.53 11.93 -7.82
CA ARG A 256 -17.54 10.48 -7.83
C ARG A 256 -18.18 9.93 -6.56
N SER A 257 -19.07 8.96 -6.71
CA SER A 257 -19.61 8.25 -5.56
C SER A 257 -18.51 7.39 -4.93
N TRP A 258 -18.19 7.66 -3.67
CA TRP A 258 -17.40 6.76 -2.85
C TRP A 258 -18.23 5.50 -2.61
N PHE A 259 -17.85 4.38 -3.22
CA PHE A 259 -18.35 3.06 -2.81
C PHE A 259 -17.20 2.10 -2.58
N THR A 260 -17.12 1.73 -1.28
CA THR A 260 -16.46 0.59 -0.61
C THR A 260 -14.98 0.34 -0.88
#